data_AF-A0A920QFD4-F1
#
_entry.id   AF-A0A920QFD4-F1
#
_cell.length_a   1.000
_cell.length_b   1.000
_cell.length_c   1.000
_cell.angle_alpha   90.00
_cell.angle_beta   90.00
_cell.angle_gamma   90.00
#
_symmetry.space_group_name_H-M   'P 1'
#
loop_
_entity.id
_entity.type
_entity.pdbx_description
1 polymer ?
#
loop_
_entity_poly.entity_id
_entity_poly.type
_entity_poly.pdbx_seq_one_letter_code
_entity_poly.pdbx_strand_id
1 'polypeptide(L)' 'MFDLLPADWGHLFTIGRLDADSEGLILLTNDGEFCQRVSHPSHGLLKTYRVILAKRLEPEI' A
#
# COMPACT_ATOMS: atom_id res chain seq x y z
N MET A 1 8.95 -9.95 2.19
CA MET A 1 7.47 -9.89 2.08
C MET A 1 6.98 -11.00 1.17
N PHE A 2 7.43 -11.08 -0.08
CA PHE A 2 7.02 -12.14 -1.00
C PHE A 2 7.30 -13.56 -0.47
N ASP A 3 8.28 -13.72 0.41
CA ASP A 3 8.58 -14.99 1.10
C ASP A 3 7.47 -15.47 2.04
N LEU A 4 6.49 -14.60 2.36
CA LEU A 4 5.32 -14.93 3.16
C LEU A 4 4.15 -15.43 2.31
N LEU A 5 4.26 -15.37 0.98
CA LEU A 5 3.20 -15.78 0.06
C LEU A 5 3.35 -17.27 -0.31
N PRO A 6 2.24 -17.94 -0.69
CA PRO A 6 2.32 -19.30 -1.22
C PRO A 6 3.21 -19.37 -2.46
N ALA A 7 4.07 -20.39 -2.52
CA ALA A 7 5.06 -20.55 -3.57
C ALA A 7 4.46 -20.78 -4.97
N ASP A 8 3.21 -21.23 -5.03
CA ASP A 8 2.47 -21.55 -6.27
C ASP A 8 1.77 -20.34 -6.90
N TRP A 9 1.79 -19.17 -6.24
CA TRP A 9 1.13 -17.95 -6.75
C TRP A 9 1.89 -17.26 -7.90
N GLY A 10 3.09 -17.75 -8.23
CA GLY A 10 3.88 -17.24 -9.34
C GLY A 10 4.32 -15.79 -9.14
N HIS A 11 4.49 -15.06 -10.24
CA HIS A 11 5.01 -13.70 -10.20
C HIS A 11 3.90 -12.68 -9.91
N LEU A 12 4.06 -11.92 -8.83
CA LEU A 12 3.14 -10.86 -8.41
C LEU A 12 3.88 -9.52 -8.32
N PHE A 13 3.14 -8.45 -8.58
CA PHE A 13 3.56 -7.05 -8.42
C PHE A 13 2.81 -6.44 -7.24
N THR A 14 3.49 -5.63 -6.45
CA THR A 14 2.84 -4.79 -5.43
C THR A 14 2.20 -3.57 -6.08
N ILE A 15 0.96 -3.27 -5.70
CA ILE A 15 0.32 -2.01 -6.04
C ILE A 15 0.67 -0.99 -4.97
N GLY A 16 1.49 -0.01 -5.35
CA GLY A 16 2.08 0.93 -4.40
C GLY A 16 3.14 0.29 -3.51
N ARG A 17 3.45 0.98 -2.41
CA ARG A 17 4.47 0.59 -1.43
C ARG A 17 4.00 0.91 -0.03
N LEU A 18 4.50 0.15 0.92
CA LEU A 18 4.41 0.43 2.34
C LEU A 18 5.83 0.65 2.87
N ASP A 19 6.02 1.63 3.74
CA ASP A 19 7.33 1.86 4.37
C ASP A 19 7.65 0.73 5.35
N ALA A 20 8.94 0.50 5.62
CA ALA A 20 9.39 -0.67 6.37
C ALA A 20 8.92 -0.70 7.83
N ASP A 21 8.70 0.48 8.41
CA ASP A 21 8.18 0.69 9.77
C ASP A 21 6.65 0.83 9.81
N SER A 22 6.00 0.78 8.65
CA SER A 22 4.55 0.86 8.53
C SER A 22 3.93 -0.52 8.39
N GLU A 23 2.68 -0.65 8.82
CA GLU A 23 1.87 -1.85 8.68
C GLU A 23 0.55 -1.53 7.97
N GLY A 24 -0.08 -2.54 7.36
CA GLY A 24 -1.41 -2.40 6.78
C GLY A 24 -1.63 -3.17 5.48
N LEU A 25 -2.63 -2.72 4.75
CA LEU A 25 -3.05 -3.32 3.49
C LEU A 25 -2.04 -3.05 2.38
N ILE A 26 -1.56 -4.10 1.74
CA ILE A 26 -0.88 -4.04 0.45
C ILE A 26 -1.60 -4.94 -0.55
N LEU A 27 -1.83 -4.43 -1.76
CA LEU A 27 -2.46 -5.20 -2.83
C LEU A 27 -1.39 -5.80 -3.73
N LEU A 28 -1.64 -7.02 -4.19
CA LEU A 28 -0.78 -7.77 -5.09
C LEU A 28 -1.58 -8.16 -6.34
N THR A 29 -0.95 -8.13 -7.50
CA THR A 29 -1.57 -8.54 -8.76
C THR A 29 -0.54 -9.13 -9.72
N ASN A 30 -0.95 -10.04 -10.61
CA ASN A 30 -0.14 -10.50 -11.73
C ASN A 30 -0.42 -9.71 -13.03
N ASP A 31 -1.34 -8.74 -12.99
CA ASP A 31 -1.68 -7.87 -14.12
C ASP A 31 -0.91 -6.55 -14.02
N GLY A 32 0.09 -6.39 -14.90
CA GLY A 32 0.95 -5.20 -14.95
C GLY A 32 0.20 -3.93 -15.35
N GLU A 33 -0.79 -4.01 -16.24
CA GLU A 33 -1.56 -2.84 -16.67
C GLU A 33 -2.49 -2.35 -15.55
N PHE A 34 -3.12 -3.27 -14.82
CA PHE A 34 -3.89 -2.94 -13.63
C PHE A 34 -2.99 -2.33 -12.55
N CYS A 35 -1.82 -2.92 -12.30
CA CYS A 35 -0.86 -2.38 -11.33
C CYS A 35 -0.47 -0.93 -11.65
N GLN A 36 -0.11 -0.66 -12.90
CA GLN A 36 0.24 0.69 -13.36
C GLN A 36 -0.95 1.65 -13.21
N ARG A 37 -2.14 1.24 -13.64
CA ARG A 37 -3.36 2.06 -13.54
C ARG A 37 -3.67 2.41 -12.08
N VAL A 38 -3.62 1.46 -11.15
CA VAL A 38 -3.95 1.76 -9.75
C VAL A 38 -2.85 2.54 -9.05
N SER A 39 -1.58 2.30 -9.38
CA SER A 39 -0.44 2.97 -8.73
C SER A 39 -0.19 4.39 -9.24
N HIS A 40 -0.60 4.71 -10.47
CA HIS A 40 -0.28 6.00 -11.08
C HIS A 40 -0.97 7.18 -10.34
N PRO A 41 -0.22 8.20 -9.88
CA PRO A 41 -0.78 9.31 -9.09
C PRO A 41 -1.91 10.08 -9.76
N SER A 42 -1.94 10.15 -11.10
CA SER A 42 -2.98 10.89 -11.85
C SER A 42 -4.41 10.41 -11.59
N HIS A 43 -4.58 9.17 -11.13
CA HIS A 43 -5.89 8.62 -10.85
C HIS A 43 -6.42 8.98 -9.46
N GLY A 44 -5.60 9.61 -8.60
CA GLY A 44 -6.06 10.20 -7.34
C GLY A 44 -6.72 9.22 -6.38
N LEU A 45 -6.38 7.93 -6.46
CA LEU A 45 -7.00 6.91 -5.62
C LEU A 45 -6.70 7.17 -4.14
N LEU A 46 -7.78 7.34 -3.37
CA LEU A 46 -7.74 7.60 -1.94
C LEU A 46 -7.15 6.41 -1.19
N LYS A 47 -6.28 6.74 -0.22
CA LYS A 47 -5.68 5.78 0.71
C LYS A 47 -5.99 6.27 2.11
N THR A 48 -6.59 5.40 2.91
CA THR A 48 -6.95 5.71 4.29
C THR A 48 -5.89 5.11 5.21
N TYR A 49 -5.36 5.93 6.11
CA TYR A 49 -4.34 5.53 7.07
C TYR A 49 -4.88 5.69 8.49
N ARG A 50 -4.56 4.73 9.36
CA ARG A 50 -4.68 4.90 10.80
C ARG A 50 -3.30 5.24 11.33
N VAL A 51 -3.16 6.42 11.93
CA VAL A 51 -1.88 6.91 12.45
C VAL A 51 -1.91 7.00 13.97
N ILE A 52 -0.76 6.72 14.58
CA ILE A 52 -0.51 6.92 16.01
C ILE A 52 0.42 8.12 16.14
N LEU A 53 0.04 9.09 16.96
CA LEU A 53 0.83 10.30 17.19
C LEU A 53 1.54 10.20 18.54
N ALA A 54 2.77 10.72 18.61
CA ALA A 54 3.54 10.78 19.84
C ALA A 54 2.90 11.72 20.89
N LYS A 55 2.08 12.67 20.45
CA LYS A 55 1.31 13.60 21.29
C LYS A 55 -0.11 13.71 20.76
N ARG A 56 -1.01 14.15 21.62
CA ARG A 56 -2.40 14.44 21.22
C ARG A 56 -2.40 15.55 20.17
N LEU A 57 -3.27 15.39 19.16
CA LEU A 57 -3.55 16.45 18.20
C LEU A 57 -4.34 17.56 18.91
N GLU A 58 -3.75 18.75 19.00
CA GLU A 58 -4.45 19.95 19.42
C GLU A 58 -5.06 20.62 18.18
N PRO A 59 -6.30 21.14 18.26
CA PRO A 59 -6.88 21.88 17.14
C PRO A 59 -6.06 23.14 16.86
N GLU A 60 -5.87 23.46 15.58
CA GLU A 60 -5.40 24.79 15.19
C GLU A 60 -6.49 25.81 15.55
N ILE A 61 -6.11 26.84 16.32
CA ILE A 61 -6.97 27.96 16.75
C ILE A 61 -7.03 29.01 15.64
#